data_AF-A0A1Q5A260-F1
#
_entry.id   AF-A0A1Q5A260-F1
#
_cell.length_a   1.000
_cell.length_b   1.000
_cell.length_c   1.000
_cell.angle_alpha   90.00
_cell.angle_beta   90.00
_cell.angle_gamma   90.00
#
_symmetry.space_group_name_H-M   'P 1'
#
loop_
_entity.id
_entity.type
_entity.pdbx_description
1 polymer ?
#
loop_
_entity_poly.entity_id
_entity_poly.type
_entity_poly.pdbx_seq_one_letter_code
_entity_poly.pdbx_strand_id
1 'polypeptide(L)'
;MNRMRTVLAALGITAGLISAPAASAAPGPARPAPAAERHEPCTGEFRGDARLGPKWLPNKRLAPVGPLLKGWQRTGDLTPNDFLKKYWEGPADTGSWKYPPNDGFAEVNGEIDKEPVKLRTGQRLDRFGSEYGGYLAPAGDAYAERALPPQNLNTRDAATPCDYRVYKVAKPFWVWQGGIAPWFEQPGGGQQIKLDAVFLDPGEGQRLNVKWLLDNAYLTPAGA
;
A
#
# COMPACT_ATOMS: atom_id res chain seq x y z
N MET A 1 54.63 68.44 67.23
CA MET A 1 56.04 68.05 67.04
C MET A 1 56.19 67.38 65.67
N ASN A 2 57.14 67.85 64.87
CA ASN A 2 57.68 67.33 63.59
C ASN A 2 56.68 66.84 62.52
N ARG A 3 56.42 67.63 61.48
CA ARG A 3 57.23 67.90 60.26
C ARG A 3 57.26 66.73 59.25
N MET A 4 56.68 67.06 58.08
CA MET A 4 57.23 66.90 56.73
C MET A 4 56.73 65.74 55.85
N ARG A 5 56.39 66.15 54.60
CA ARG A 5 56.53 65.49 53.29
C ARG A 5 55.19 65.05 52.66
N THR A 6 54.95 65.10 51.36
CA THR A 6 55.49 65.77 50.17
C THR A 6 54.41 65.51 49.10
N VAL A 7 54.09 66.50 48.28
CA VAL A 7 53.10 66.38 47.17
C VAL A 7 53.70 65.55 46.03
N LEU A 8 52.98 64.54 45.56
CA LEU A 8 53.16 63.93 44.24
C LEU A 8 51.82 63.98 43.48
N ALA A 9 51.79 64.74 42.39
CA ALA A 9 50.73 64.71 41.39
C ALA A 9 51.04 63.60 40.38
N ALA A 10 50.13 62.63 40.21
CA ALA A 10 50.23 61.60 39.18
C ALA A 10 49.29 61.95 38.02
N LEU A 11 49.88 62.10 36.82
CA LEU A 11 49.18 62.16 35.54
C LEU A 11 48.50 60.81 35.26
N GLY A 12 47.18 60.82 35.04
CA GLY A 12 46.45 59.71 34.43
C GLY A 12 46.27 59.95 32.93
N ILE A 13 46.97 59.20 32.09
CA ILE A 13 46.76 59.17 30.63
C ILE A 13 45.69 58.11 30.36
N THR A 14 44.49 58.54 29.96
CA THR A 14 43.43 57.66 29.46
C THR A 14 43.73 57.23 28.03
N ALA A 15 44.13 55.98 27.83
CA ALA A 15 44.19 55.35 26.52
C ALA A 15 42.78 54.89 26.09
N GLY A 16 42.24 55.50 25.04
CA GLY A 16 40.97 55.09 24.43
C GLY A 16 41.17 53.82 23.58
N LEU A 17 40.42 52.76 23.89
CA LEU A 17 40.33 51.56 23.06
C LEU A 17 39.33 51.82 21.92
N ILE A 18 39.81 51.89 20.69
CA ILE A 18 38.98 51.94 19.48
C ILE A 18 38.51 50.50 19.21
N SER A 19 37.21 50.24 19.34
CA SER A 19 36.60 48.96 18.97
C SER A 19 36.38 48.94 17.45
N ALA A 20 37.01 48.00 16.73
CA ALA A 20 36.72 47.77 15.33
C ALA A 20 35.32 47.13 15.16
N PRO A 21 34.54 47.48 14.12
CA PRO A 21 33.25 46.85 13.88
C PRO A 21 33.45 45.39 13.45
N ALA A 22 32.74 44.47 14.13
CA ALA A 22 32.68 43.08 13.73
C ALA A 22 31.92 42.98 12.40
N ALA A 23 32.58 42.49 11.35
CA ALA A 23 31.93 42.15 10.09
C ALA A 23 31.00 40.96 10.32
N SER A 24 29.69 41.19 10.27
CA SER A 24 28.70 40.11 10.28
C SER A 24 28.80 39.34 8.96
N ALA A 25 29.32 38.12 9.00
CA ALA A 25 29.25 37.22 7.85
C ALA A 25 27.79 36.94 7.51
N ALA A 26 27.37 37.22 6.27
CA ALA A 26 26.06 36.86 5.78
C ALA A 26 25.89 35.32 5.87
N PRO A 27 24.70 34.82 6.25
CA PRO A 27 24.44 33.39 6.19
C PRO A 27 24.67 32.90 4.75
N GLY A 28 25.62 31.98 4.59
CA GLY A 28 25.85 31.33 3.30
C GLY A 28 24.58 30.61 2.82
N PRO A 29 24.43 30.36 1.51
CA PRO A 29 23.27 29.68 0.98
C PRO A 29 23.09 28.33 1.71
N ALA A 30 21.91 28.13 2.29
CA ALA A 30 21.56 26.88 2.94
C ALA A 30 21.78 25.73 1.94
N ARG A 31 22.58 24.73 2.34
CA ARG A 31 22.70 23.50 1.55
C ARG A 31 21.29 22.94 1.34
N PRO A 32 20.89 22.60 0.10
CA PRO A 32 19.62 21.94 -0.11
C PRO A 32 19.60 20.67 0.73
N ALA A 33 18.51 20.45 1.47
CA ALA A 33 18.29 19.19 2.18
C ALA A 33 18.50 18.04 1.19
N PRO A 34 19.14 16.92 1.60
CA PRO A 34 19.28 15.77 0.72
C PRO A 34 17.89 15.41 0.20
N ALA A 35 17.76 15.34 -1.13
CA ALA A 35 16.52 14.90 -1.75
C ALA A 35 16.21 13.52 -1.16
N ALA A 36 15.02 13.38 -0.56
CA ALA A 36 14.57 12.09 -0.05
C ALA A 36 14.73 11.05 -1.16
N GLU A 37 15.39 9.93 -0.86
CA GLU A 37 15.54 8.83 -1.80
C GLU A 37 14.15 8.45 -2.32
N ARG A 38 13.96 8.55 -3.64
CA ARG A 38 12.70 8.21 -4.28
C ARG A 38 12.68 6.70 -4.44
N HIS A 39 11.77 6.05 -3.71
CA HIS A 39 11.54 4.62 -3.84
C HIS A 39 10.34 4.37 -4.75
N GLU A 40 10.46 3.36 -5.63
CA GLU A 40 9.34 2.91 -6.44
C GLU A 40 8.20 2.41 -5.54
N PRO A 41 6.93 2.73 -5.86
CA PRO A 41 5.79 2.28 -5.06
C PRO A 41 5.73 0.76 -4.94
N CYS A 42 5.25 0.30 -3.78
CA CYS A 42 5.00 -1.11 -3.49
C CYS A 42 6.25 -2.01 -3.57
N THR A 43 7.41 -1.47 -3.16
CA THR A 43 8.69 -2.18 -3.11
C THR A 43 9.26 -2.28 -1.68
N GLY A 44 10.26 -3.15 -1.52
CA GLY A 44 10.90 -3.47 -0.24
C GLY A 44 9.98 -4.28 0.69
N GLU A 45 10.46 -4.66 1.87
CA GLU A 45 9.70 -5.48 2.81
C GLU A 45 9.43 -4.73 4.12
N PHE A 46 8.17 -4.68 4.54
CA PHE A 46 7.82 -4.04 5.81
C PHE A 46 8.40 -4.84 6.97
N ARG A 47 9.29 -4.20 7.75
CA ARG A 47 10.03 -4.83 8.86
C ARG A 47 10.80 -6.10 8.46
N GLY A 48 11.24 -6.18 7.20
CA GLY A 48 12.04 -7.30 6.71
C GLY A 48 11.27 -8.62 6.57
N ASP A 49 9.95 -8.55 6.39
CA ASP A 49 9.12 -9.72 6.12
C ASP A 49 8.17 -9.44 4.93
N ALA A 50 8.40 -10.10 3.81
CA ALA A 50 7.59 -9.95 2.60
C ALA A 50 6.10 -10.27 2.80
N ARG A 51 5.72 -11.11 3.78
CA ARG A 51 4.31 -11.43 4.09
C ARG A 51 3.58 -10.19 4.60
N LEU A 52 4.30 -9.29 5.27
CA LEU A 52 3.73 -8.03 5.74
C LEU A 52 3.57 -7.00 4.61
N GLY A 53 3.90 -7.32 3.36
CA GLY A 53 3.72 -6.41 2.23
C GLY A 53 4.86 -5.39 2.08
N PRO A 54 4.71 -4.42 1.16
CA PRO A 54 5.83 -3.59 0.77
C PRO A 54 6.21 -2.57 1.82
N LYS A 55 7.50 -2.24 1.96
CA LYS A 55 7.98 -1.17 2.85
C LYS A 55 7.47 0.20 2.39
N TRP A 56 7.53 0.44 1.08
CA TRP A 56 7.21 1.72 0.47
C TRP A 56 5.86 1.64 -0.22
N LEU A 57 4.89 2.42 0.26
CA LEU A 57 3.54 2.48 -0.32
C LEU A 57 3.34 3.78 -1.10
N PRO A 58 2.53 3.78 -2.17
CA PRO A 58 2.10 5.01 -2.81
C PRO A 58 1.31 5.88 -1.83
N ASN A 59 1.54 7.19 -1.84
CA ASN A 59 0.71 8.12 -1.09
C ASN A 59 -0.67 8.28 -1.76
N LYS A 60 -1.64 8.84 -1.03
CA LYS A 60 -3.04 8.99 -1.49
C LYS A 60 -3.26 9.75 -2.82
N ARG A 61 -2.25 10.48 -3.33
CA ARG A 61 -2.33 11.22 -4.60
C ARG A 61 -1.71 10.45 -5.76
N LEU A 62 -0.95 9.40 -5.48
CA LEU A 62 -0.25 8.63 -6.50
C LEU A 62 -1.17 7.53 -7.04
N ALA A 63 -1.88 7.86 -8.11
CA ALA A 63 -2.74 6.94 -8.83
C ALA A 63 -1.92 5.81 -9.51
N PRO A 64 -2.53 4.63 -9.72
CA PRO A 64 -3.90 4.30 -9.33
C PRO A 64 -4.05 3.77 -7.90
N VAL A 65 -2.99 3.17 -7.32
CA VAL A 65 -3.12 2.42 -6.06
C VAL A 65 -3.20 3.31 -4.82
N GLY A 66 -2.51 4.45 -4.80
CA GLY A 66 -2.48 5.34 -3.64
C GLY A 66 -3.87 5.71 -3.09
N PRO A 67 -4.80 6.19 -3.93
CA PRO A 67 -6.19 6.44 -3.54
C PRO A 67 -6.93 5.20 -2.98
N LEU A 68 -6.65 4.00 -3.51
CA LEU A 68 -7.30 2.75 -3.10
C LEU A 68 -6.85 2.30 -1.70
N LEU A 69 -5.73 2.79 -1.18
CA LEU A 69 -5.27 2.48 0.18
C LEU A 69 -6.00 3.31 1.27
N LYS A 70 -7.04 4.07 0.92
CA LYS A 70 -7.83 4.83 1.89
C LYS A 70 -8.40 3.90 2.97
N GLY A 71 -8.14 4.26 4.23
CA GLY A 71 -8.65 3.52 5.39
C GLY A 71 -7.96 2.18 5.65
N TRP A 72 -7.04 1.74 4.78
CA TRP A 72 -6.32 0.50 4.98
C TRP A 72 -5.25 0.65 6.08
N GLN A 73 -5.30 -0.26 7.04
CA GLN A 73 -4.33 -0.35 8.13
C GLN A 73 -3.69 -1.73 8.09
N ARG A 74 -2.43 -1.81 7.66
CA ARG A 74 -1.71 -3.05 7.33
C ARG A 74 -1.96 -4.25 8.24
N THR A 75 -2.00 -4.03 9.55
CA THR A 75 -2.22 -5.08 10.56
C THR A 75 -3.35 -4.74 11.52
N GLY A 76 -4.22 -3.77 11.16
CA GLY A 76 -5.21 -3.19 12.07
C GLY A 76 -4.58 -2.80 13.41
N ASP A 77 -5.20 -3.24 14.49
CA ASP A 77 -4.73 -2.98 15.86
C ASP A 77 -3.67 -4.00 16.34
N LEU A 78 -3.32 -5.00 15.53
CA LEU A 78 -2.35 -6.02 15.90
C LEU A 78 -0.91 -5.57 15.66
N THR A 79 0.00 -6.10 16.48
CA THR A 79 1.42 -6.07 16.12
C THR A 79 1.66 -6.96 14.90
N PRO A 80 2.72 -6.72 14.11
CA PRO A 80 3.01 -7.57 12.96
C PRO A 80 3.21 -9.06 13.29
N ASN A 81 3.78 -9.36 14.46
CA ASN A 81 3.97 -10.75 14.91
C ASN A 81 2.63 -11.40 15.27
N ASP A 82 1.74 -10.67 15.97
CA ASP A 82 0.41 -11.19 16.31
C ASP A 82 -0.47 -11.38 15.07
N PHE A 83 -0.36 -10.46 14.11
CA PHE A 83 -1.02 -10.57 12.81
C PHE A 83 -0.61 -11.85 12.08
N LEU A 84 0.69 -12.11 11.95
CA LEU A 84 1.19 -13.33 11.31
C LEU A 84 0.83 -14.59 12.10
N LYS A 85 0.91 -14.55 13.44
CA LYS A 85 0.47 -15.67 14.29
C LYS A 85 -1.00 -16.01 14.06
N LYS A 86 -1.86 -14.99 13.91
CA LYS A 86 -3.29 -15.15 13.64
C LYS A 86 -3.52 -15.73 12.24
N TYR A 87 -2.93 -15.13 11.21
CA TYR A 87 -3.32 -15.32 9.81
C TYR A 87 -2.38 -16.16 8.95
N TRP A 88 -1.20 -16.56 9.45
CA TRP A 88 -0.26 -17.41 8.72
C TRP A 88 -0.17 -18.80 9.36
N GLU A 89 0.00 -19.81 8.54
CA GLU A 89 0.30 -21.18 8.97
C GLU A 89 1.53 -21.73 8.25
N GLY A 90 2.34 -22.49 8.97
CA GLY A 90 3.58 -23.07 8.45
C GLY A 90 4.78 -22.12 8.44
N PRO A 91 5.90 -22.54 7.82
CA PRO A 91 7.13 -21.76 7.75
C PRO A 91 6.95 -20.45 6.98
N ALA A 92 7.85 -19.48 7.17
CA ALA A 92 7.70 -18.15 6.56
C ALA A 92 7.81 -18.14 5.02
N ASP A 93 8.57 -19.07 4.45
CA ASP A 93 8.88 -19.19 3.02
C ASP A 93 7.93 -20.12 2.25
N THR A 94 7.38 -21.13 2.94
CA THR A 94 6.60 -22.23 2.34
C THR A 94 5.19 -22.37 2.90
N GLY A 95 4.86 -21.60 3.94
CA GLY A 95 3.53 -21.57 4.54
C GLY A 95 2.47 -20.86 3.69
N SER A 96 1.30 -20.68 4.28
CA SER A 96 0.13 -20.11 3.64
C SER A 96 -0.61 -19.12 4.53
N TRP A 97 -1.33 -18.20 3.89
CA TRP A 97 -2.36 -17.42 4.55
C TRP A 97 -3.56 -18.29 4.88
N LYS A 98 -4.08 -18.14 6.10
CA LYS A 98 -5.38 -18.67 6.52
C LYS A 98 -6.47 -17.76 5.95
N TYR A 99 -7.03 -18.15 4.81
CA TYR A 99 -8.12 -17.44 4.15
C TYR A 99 -9.47 -17.67 4.87
N PRO A 100 -10.44 -16.77 4.70
CA PRO A 100 -11.78 -16.95 5.28
C PRO A 100 -12.48 -18.18 4.68
N PRO A 101 -13.47 -18.75 5.39
CA PRO A 101 -14.36 -19.77 4.83
C PRO A 101 -15.21 -19.18 3.69
N ASN A 102 -16.04 -20.01 3.06
CA ASN A 102 -17.05 -19.61 2.07
C ASN A 102 -16.48 -18.79 0.90
N ASP A 103 -15.25 -19.08 0.46
CA ASP A 103 -14.57 -18.31 -0.59
C ASP A 103 -14.47 -16.80 -0.28
N GLY A 104 -14.53 -16.41 1.00
CA GLY A 104 -14.50 -15.01 1.44
C GLY A 104 -15.76 -14.20 1.21
N PHE A 105 -16.86 -14.83 0.79
CA PHE A 105 -18.15 -14.15 0.72
C PHE A 105 -18.66 -13.83 2.13
N ALA A 106 -19.25 -12.65 2.29
CA ALA A 106 -19.91 -12.24 3.52
C ALA A 106 -21.14 -13.10 3.80
N GLU A 107 -21.61 -13.08 5.04
CA GLU A 107 -22.90 -13.64 5.41
C GLU A 107 -23.86 -12.53 5.84
N VAL A 108 -25.08 -12.56 5.33
CA VAL A 108 -26.16 -11.63 5.65
C VAL A 108 -27.34 -12.46 6.13
N ASN A 109 -27.79 -12.23 7.37
CA ASN A 109 -28.88 -12.97 8.01
C ASN A 109 -28.70 -14.50 8.02
N GLY A 110 -27.45 -14.97 8.10
CA GLY A 110 -27.12 -16.40 8.12
C GLY A 110 -27.04 -17.06 6.74
N GLU A 111 -27.17 -16.29 5.66
CA GLU A 111 -26.99 -16.77 4.29
C GLU A 111 -25.72 -16.17 3.68
N ILE A 112 -25.01 -16.96 2.87
CA ILE A 112 -23.84 -16.47 2.13
C ILE A 112 -24.32 -15.45 1.09
N ASP A 113 -23.81 -14.23 1.15
CA ASP A 113 -24.07 -13.15 0.19
C ASP A 113 -23.30 -13.43 -1.11
N LYS A 114 -23.88 -14.30 -1.95
CA LYS A 114 -23.32 -14.72 -3.22
C LYS A 114 -24.45 -15.09 -4.19
N GLU A 115 -24.46 -14.44 -5.35
CA GLU A 115 -25.44 -14.69 -6.41
C GLU A 115 -24.78 -14.77 -7.80
N PRO A 116 -25.41 -15.45 -8.78
CA PRO A 116 -24.91 -15.47 -10.14
C PRO A 116 -25.18 -14.12 -10.81
N VAL A 117 -24.13 -13.45 -11.28
CA VAL A 117 -24.24 -12.16 -11.99
C VAL A 117 -23.63 -12.26 -13.37
N LYS A 118 -24.31 -11.67 -14.36
CA LYS A 118 -23.79 -11.53 -15.72
C LYS A 118 -22.99 -10.24 -15.85
N LEU A 119 -21.68 -10.37 -15.97
CA LEU A 119 -20.82 -9.25 -16.33
C LEU A 119 -21.09 -8.85 -17.78
N ARG A 120 -21.26 -7.56 -18.04
CA ARG A 120 -21.61 -6.98 -19.33
C ARG A 120 -20.39 -6.29 -19.94
N THR A 121 -20.31 -6.31 -21.26
CA THR A 121 -19.28 -5.61 -22.02
C THR A 121 -19.18 -4.15 -21.56
N GLY A 122 -17.96 -3.68 -21.34
CA GLY A 122 -17.69 -2.32 -20.90
C GLY A 122 -17.45 -2.15 -19.41
N GLN A 123 -17.92 -3.06 -18.56
CA GLN A 123 -17.65 -3.00 -17.12
C GLN A 123 -16.14 -3.06 -16.84
N ARG A 124 -15.69 -2.26 -15.87
CA ARG A 124 -14.30 -2.22 -15.43
C ARG A 124 -14.13 -3.03 -14.15
N LEU A 125 -13.15 -3.92 -14.17
CA LEU A 125 -12.79 -4.79 -13.05
C LEU A 125 -11.34 -4.53 -12.69
N ASP A 126 -10.94 -4.75 -11.45
CA ASP A 126 -9.54 -4.71 -11.07
C ASP A 126 -9.16 -5.84 -10.11
N ARG A 127 -7.85 -6.01 -9.90
CA ARG A 127 -7.28 -7.04 -9.05
C ARG A 127 -5.93 -6.61 -8.49
N PHE A 128 -5.69 -6.97 -7.23
CA PHE A 128 -4.36 -7.02 -6.62
C PHE A 128 -3.88 -8.47 -6.58
N GLY A 129 -2.98 -8.84 -7.49
CA GLY A 129 -2.46 -10.18 -7.59
C GLY A 129 -2.27 -10.66 -9.04
N SER A 130 -1.53 -11.76 -9.16
CA SER A 130 -1.29 -12.46 -10.42
C SER A 130 -2.58 -12.84 -11.17
N GLU A 131 -2.48 -12.86 -12.50
CA GLU A 131 -3.55 -13.24 -13.44
C GLU A 131 -3.90 -14.74 -13.39
N TYR A 132 -3.11 -15.56 -12.69
CA TYR A 132 -3.45 -16.96 -12.41
C TYR A 132 -4.51 -17.14 -11.31
N GLY A 133 -4.98 -16.04 -10.69
CA GLY A 133 -6.08 -16.05 -9.72
C GLY A 133 -7.47 -16.06 -10.36
N GLY A 134 -8.46 -16.49 -9.59
CA GLY A 134 -9.87 -16.56 -9.99
C GLY A 134 -10.79 -15.52 -9.33
N TYR A 135 -10.22 -14.46 -8.75
CA TYR A 135 -10.98 -13.41 -8.04
C TYR A 135 -10.69 -12.03 -8.62
N LEU A 136 -11.72 -11.21 -8.80
CA LEU A 136 -11.65 -9.80 -9.18
C LEU A 136 -12.58 -8.97 -8.28
N ALA A 137 -12.59 -7.67 -8.46
CA ALA A 137 -13.60 -6.77 -7.89
C ALA A 137 -14.07 -5.76 -8.95
N PRO A 138 -15.21 -5.08 -8.76
CA PRO A 138 -15.48 -3.83 -9.45
C PRO A 138 -14.29 -2.87 -9.30
N ALA A 139 -13.90 -2.23 -10.40
CA ALA A 139 -12.73 -1.34 -10.35
C ALA A 139 -12.99 -0.13 -9.44
N GLY A 140 -12.08 0.12 -8.50
CA GLY A 140 -12.14 1.28 -7.60
C GLY A 140 -12.45 0.97 -6.13
N ASP A 141 -12.86 -0.26 -5.79
CA ASP A 141 -13.07 -0.66 -4.39
C ASP A 141 -11.78 -0.45 -3.57
N ALA A 142 -11.90 0.08 -2.35
CA ALA A 142 -10.74 0.33 -1.51
C ALA A 142 -10.06 -0.99 -1.11
N TYR A 143 -8.76 -0.97 -0.86
CA TYR A 143 -8.01 -2.17 -0.49
C TYR A 143 -8.50 -2.78 0.84
N ALA A 144 -8.91 -1.93 1.79
CA ALA A 144 -9.54 -2.36 3.05
C ALA A 144 -10.89 -3.08 2.83
N GLU A 145 -11.63 -2.70 1.79
CA GLU A 145 -12.93 -3.30 1.46
C GLU A 145 -12.78 -4.69 0.83
N ARG A 146 -11.55 -5.04 0.39
CA ARG A 146 -11.23 -6.31 -0.26
C ARG A 146 -10.74 -7.40 0.70
N ALA A 147 -10.46 -7.04 1.95
CA ALA A 147 -9.94 -7.95 2.96
C ALA A 147 -8.79 -8.85 2.45
N LEU A 148 -7.80 -8.25 1.78
CA LEU A 148 -6.62 -8.92 1.24
C LEU A 148 -5.44 -8.81 2.21
N PRO A 149 -4.54 -9.81 2.26
CA PRO A 149 -3.36 -9.74 3.10
C PRO A 149 -2.33 -8.76 2.49
N PRO A 150 -1.49 -8.10 3.31
CA PRO A 150 -0.57 -7.07 2.84
C PRO A 150 0.36 -7.50 1.68
N GLN A 151 0.71 -8.78 1.62
CA GLN A 151 1.56 -9.36 0.57
C GLN A 151 0.97 -9.22 -0.85
N ASN A 152 -0.35 -9.04 -0.99
CA ASN A 152 -0.97 -8.79 -2.30
C ASN A 152 -0.56 -7.44 -2.91
N LEU A 153 0.00 -6.51 -2.11
CA LEU A 153 0.57 -5.25 -2.59
C LEU A 153 2.03 -5.36 -3.02
N ASN A 154 2.70 -6.51 -2.91
CA ASN A 154 4.10 -6.61 -3.34
C ASN A 154 4.20 -6.53 -4.87
N THR A 155 5.07 -5.66 -5.36
CA THR A 155 5.46 -5.64 -6.78
C THR A 155 6.28 -6.90 -7.10
N ARG A 156 5.69 -7.82 -7.87
CA ARG A 156 6.36 -9.04 -8.38
C ARG A 156 6.95 -8.86 -9.77
N ASP A 157 6.34 -7.97 -10.55
CA ASP A 157 6.74 -7.58 -11.89
C ASP A 157 6.80 -6.06 -11.92
N ALA A 158 7.95 -5.49 -12.30
CA ALA A 158 8.15 -4.05 -12.37
C ALA A 158 7.19 -3.36 -13.36
N ALA A 159 6.70 -4.08 -14.38
CA ALA A 159 5.70 -3.57 -15.31
C ALA A 159 4.29 -3.47 -14.67
N THR A 160 4.08 -4.11 -13.52
CA THR A 160 2.81 -4.07 -12.77
C THR A 160 3.05 -3.71 -11.30
N PRO A 161 3.31 -2.43 -10.98
CA PRO A 161 3.50 -1.98 -9.61
C PRO A 161 2.33 -2.38 -8.69
N CYS A 162 2.64 -2.74 -7.46
CA CYS A 162 1.69 -3.22 -6.45
C CYS A 162 0.92 -4.50 -6.83
N ASP A 163 1.34 -5.18 -7.91
CA ASP A 163 0.59 -6.25 -8.58
C ASP A 163 -0.87 -5.85 -8.87
N TYR A 164 -1.10 -4.56 -9.15
CA TYR A 164 -2.42 -4.01 -9.42
C TYR A 164 -2.70 -3.97 -10.92
N ARG A 165 -3.85 -4.52 -11.32
CA ARG A 165 -4.25 -4.68 -12.72
C ARG A 165 -5.70 -4.25 -12.88
N VAL A 166 -5.99 -3.59 -13.99
CA VAL A 166 -7.36 -3.19 -14.37
C VAL A 166 -7.72 -3.80 -15.70
N TYR A 167 -8.97 -4.23 -15.82
CA TYR A 167 -9.51 -4.93 -16.97
C TYR A 167 -10.83 -4.29 -17.40
N LYS A 168 -11.17 -4.49 -18.66
CA LYS A 168 -12.48 -4.19 -19.22
C LYS A 168 -13.11 -5.48 -19.73
N VAL A 169 -14.37 -5.71 -19.39
CA VAL A 169 -15.14 -6.84 -19.93
C VAL A 169 -15.34 -6.62 -21.43
N ALA A 170 -14.82 -7.53 -22.24
CA ALA A 170 -14.95 -7.51 -23.69
C ALA A 170 -16.15 -8.34 -24.16
N LYS A 171 -16.35 -9.52 -23.58
CA LYS A 171 -17.51 -10.39 -23.84
C LYS A 171 -18.30 -10.62 -22.55
N PRO A 172 -19.64 -10.65 -22.58
CA PRO A 172 -20.41 -10.96 -21.39
C PRO A 172 -20.20 -12.40 -20.91
N PHE A 173 -20.09 -12.62 -19.60
CA PHE A 173 -20.01 -13.95 -18.98
C PHE A 173 -20.58 -13.93 -17.56
N TRP A 174 -20.94 -15.11 -17.05
CA TRP A 174 -21.49 -15.26 -15.70
C TRP A 174 -20.39 -15.53 -14.67
N VAL A 175 -20.59 -15.03 -13.47
CA VAL A 175 -19.70 -15.15 -12.31
C VAL A 175 -20.52 -15.32 -11.04
N TRP A 176 -19.89 -15.76 -9.96
CA TRP A 176 -20.41 -15.49 -8.62
C TRP A 176 -20.01 -14.08 -8.20
N GLN A 177 -20.95 -13.29 -7.70
CA GLN A 177 -20.69 -11.97 -7.13
C GLN A 177 -21.43 -11.79 -5.80
N GLY A 178 -20.83 -11.00 -4.90
CA GLY A 178 -21.42 -10.69 -3.60
C GLY A 178 -20.43 -9.98 -2.67
N GLY A 179 -20.87 -9.66 -1.46
CA GLY A 179 -20.09 -8.94 -0.46
C GLY A 179 -18.87 -9.72 0.03
N ILE A 180 -17.82 -8.99 0.42
CA ILE A 180 -16.59 -9.55 0.98
C ILE A 180 -16.66 -9.58 2.51
N ALA A 181 -16.40 -10.73 3.12
CA ALA A 181 -16.35 -10.86 4.57
C ALA A 181 -15.17 -10.07 5.19
N PRO A 182 -15.31 -9.52 6.40
CA PRO A 182 -14.19 -8.96 7.14
C PRO A 182 -13.10 -10.02 7.36
N TRP A 183 -11.85 -9.70 7.03
CA TRP A 183 -10.70 -10.60 7.24
C TRP A 183 -9.39 -9.83 7.24
N PHE A 184 -8.28 -10.47 7.66
CA PHE A 184 -6.94 -9.85 7.74
C PHE A 184 -6.92 -8.46 8.42
N GLU A 185 -7.64 -8.32 9.53
CA GLU A 185 -7.85 -7.05 10.26
C GLU A 185 -8.44 -5.90 9.42
N GLN A 186 -9.09 -6.21 8.30
CA GLN A 186 -9.79 -5.25 7.46
C GLN A 186 -11.31 -5.48 7.54
N PRO A 187 -12.11 -4.41 7.37
CA PRO A 187 -13.57 -4.50 7.45
C PRO A 187 -14.20 -5.32 6.33
N GLY A 188 -13.54 -5.50 5.18
CA GLY A 188 -14.21 -6.07 4.01
C GLY A 188 -15.38 -5.16 3.57
N GLY A 189 -16.45 -5.77 3.07
CA GLY A 189 -17.67 -5.07 2.66
C GLY A 189 -17.67 -4.53 1.23
N GLY A 190 -16.56 -4.67 0.50
CA GLY A 190 -16.52 -4.47 -0.95
C GLY A 190 -17.23 -5.59 -1.69
N GLN A 191 -17.18 -5.56 -3.02
CA GLN A 191 -17.78 -6.60 -3.86
C GLN A 191 -16.68 -7.49 -4.45
N GLN A 192 -16.80 -8.80 -4.28
CA GLN A 192 -15.94 -9.73 -4.99
C GLN A 192 -16.66 -10.39 -6.15
N ILE A 193 -15.86 -10.69 -7.18
CA ILE A 193 -16.24 -11.45 -8.35
C ILE A 193 -15.38 -12.71 -8.34
N LYS A 194 -16.01 -13.89 -8.25
CA LYS A 194 -15.34 -15.18 -8.31
C LYS A 194 -15.67 -15.88 -9.62
N LEU A 195 -14.62 -16.26 -10.34
CA LEU A 195 -14.71 -17.10 -11.54
C LEU A 195 -15.03 -18.54 -11.15
N ASP A 196 -15.92 -19.17 -11.91
CA ASP A 196 -16.34 -20.55 -11.65
C ASP A 196 -16.64 -21.27 -12.98
N ALA A 197 -16.12 -22.48 -13.11
CA ALA A 197 -16.29 -23.29 -14.32
C ALA A 197 -17.74 -23.73 -14.55
N VAL A 198 -18.60 -23.65 -13.52
CA VAL A 198 -20.05 -23.86 -13.68
C VAL A 198 -20.69 -22.89 -14.68
N PHE A 199 -20.09 -21.70 -14.86
CA PHE A 199 -20.59 -20.67 -15.77
C PHE A 199 -19.82 -20.58 -17.08
N LEU A 200 -18.53 -20.91 -17.05
CA LEU A 200 -17.64 -20.78 -18.19
C LEU A 200 -16.56 -21.87 -18.12
N ASP A 201 -16.82 -22.97 -18.81
CA ASP A 201 -15.91 -24.11 -18.86
C ASP A 201 -14.62 -23.74 -19.64
N PRO A 202 -13.44 -23.77 -19.00
CA PRO A 202 -12.17 -23.50 -19.68
C PRO A 202 -11.70 -24.66 -20.57
N GLY A 203 -12.37 -25.81 -20.53
CA GLY A 203 -11.98 -27.03 -21.22
C GLY A 203 -11.06 -27.94 -20.40
N GLU A 204 -10.88 -29.17 -20.88
CA GLU A 204 -10.14 -30.22 -20.18
C GLU A 204 -8.70 -29.80 -19.85
N GLY A 205 -8.28 -30.04 -18.61
CA GLY A 205 -6.93 -29.74 -18.13
C GLY A 205 -6.65 -28.24 -17.93
N GLN A 206 -7.61 -27.36 -18.20
CA GLN A 206 -7.44 -25.92 -18.02
C GLN A 206 -8.11 -25.43 -16.73
N ARG A 207 -7.52 -24.37 -16.15
CA ARG A 207 -8.08 -23.68 -14.99
C ARG A 207 -8.62 -22.33 -15.44
N LEU A 208 -9.88 -22.05 -15.12
CA LEU A 208 -10.46 -20.73 -15.31
C LEU A 208 -9.77 -19.73 -14.36
N ASN A 209 -9.12 -18.72 -14.93
CA ASN A 209 -8.45 -17.63 -14.23
C ASN A 209 -8.44 -16.37 -15.12
N VAL A 210 -7.94 -15.26 -14.60
CA VAL A 210 -7.90 -13.99 -15.35
C VAL A 210 -7.07 -14.12 -16.64
N LYS A 211 -5.95 -14.83 -16.60
CA LYS A 211 -5.14 -15.07 -17.80
C LYS A 211 -5.93 -15.80 -18.89
N TRP A 212 -6.69 -16.84 -18.53
CA TRP A 212 -7.55 -17.55 -19.47
C TRP A 212 -8.59 -16.62 -20.09
N LEU A 213 -9.19 -15.72 -19.30
CA LEU A 213 -10.14 -14.73 -19.82
C LEU A 213 -9.49 -13.74 -20.79
N LEU A 214 -8.24 -13.35 -20.57
CA LEU A 214 -7.47 -12.49 -21.48
C LEU A 214 -7.15 -13.22 -22.78
N ASP A 215 -6.60 -14.44 -22.68
CA ASP A 215 -6.21 -15.26 -23.82
C ASP A 215 -7.42 -15.60 -24.72
N ASN A 216 -8.62 -15.70 -24.13
CA ASN A 216 -9.88 -16.00 -24.83
C ASN A 216 -10.75 -14.74 -25.12
N ALA A 217 -10.18 -13.54 -24.89
CA ALA A 217 -10.80 -12.25 -25.17
C ALA A 217 -12.16 -12.01 -24.47
N TYR A 218 -12.35 -12.57 -23.27
CA TYR A 218 -13.43 -12.18 -22.36
C TYR A 218 -13.10 -10.89 -21.61
N LEU A 219 -11.81 -10.68 -21.31
CA LEU A 219 -11.27 -9.45 -20.75
C LEU A 219 -10.24 -8.85 -21.70
N THR A 220 -10.05 -7.54 -21.61
CA THR A 220 -8.88 -6.84 -22.15
C THR A 220 -8.22 -6.03 -21.05
N PRO A 221 -6.88 -5.88 -21.04
CA PRO A 221 -6.22 -4.94 -20.14
C PRO A 221 -6.80 -3.54 -20.33
N ALA A 222 -6.95 -2.79 -19.24
CA ALA A 222 -7.38 -1.41 -19.25
C ALA A 222 -6.34 -0.55 -18.53
N GLY A 223 -6.08 0.64 -19.05
CA GLY A 223 -5.31 1.65 -18.32
C GLY A 223 -6.05 2.01 -17.04
N ALA A 224 -5.32 2.11 -15.94
CA ALA A 224 -5.88 2.44 -14.64
C ALA A 224 -6.45 3.87 -14.61
#